data_AF-T1H438-F1
#
_entry.id   AF-T1H438-F1
#
_cell.length_a   1.000
_cell.length_b   1.000
_cell.length_c   1.000
_cell.angle_alpha   90.00
_cell.angle_beta   90.00
_cell.angle_gamma   90.00
#
_symmetry.space_group_name_H-M   'P 1'
#
loop_
_entity.id
_entity.type
_entity.pdbx_description
1 polymer ?
#
loop_
_entity_poly.entity_id
_entity_poly.type
_entity_poly.pdbx_seq_one_letter_code
_entity_poly.pdbx_strand_id
1 'polypeptide(L)'
;LLIALFLDSSSEQFTDSNGVDLIGFFKETLNKNAKDRNTLLQIEEDLIDLVDEKSRREIRFPAASSYHRMLIHRTAAFFGMDHNVDTETQTCVIVSKTRSTRIPDV
;
A
#
# COMPACT_ATOMS: atom_id res chain seq x y z
N LEU A 1 -6.62 -0.71 9.57
CA LEU A 1 -8.07 -0.66 9.85
C LEU A 1 -8.86 0.17 8.83
N LEU A 2 -8.25 0.97 7.94
CA LEU A 2 -9.00 1.73 6.92
C LEU A 2 -9.34 0.90 5.70
N ILE A 3 -8.39 0.10 5.19
CA ILE A 3 -8.61 -0.83 4.08
C ILE A 3 -9.77 -1.76 4.44
N ALA A 4 -9.79 -2.37 5.63
CA ALA A 4 -10.87 -3.27 6.03
C ALA A 4 -12.25 -2.58 6.06
N LEU A 5 -12.31 -1.33 6.56
CA LEU A 5 -13.57 -0.57 6.61
C LEU A 5 -14.01 -0.10 5.22
N PHE A 6 -13.08 0.36 4.38
CA PHE A 6 -13.32 0.74 2.99
C PHE A 6 -13.89 -0.42 2.16
N LEU A 7 -13.35 -1.62 2.38
CA LEU A 7 -13.78 -2.83 1.67
C LEU A 7 -15.25 -3.20 1.96
N ASP A 8 -15.79 -2.78 3.11
CA ASP A 8 -17.17 -3.01 3.51
C ASP A 8 -18.13 -1.93 2.98
N SER A 9 -17.65 -0.72 2.69
CA SER A 9 -18.48 0.41 2.24
C SER A 9 -18.43 0.69 0.73
N SER A 10 -17.35 0.33 0.04
CA SER A 10 -17.09 0.80 -1.31
C SER A 10 -17.63 -0.10 -2.43
N SER A 11 -18.32 0.53 -3.40
CA SER A 11 -18.67 -0.06 -4.70
C SER A 11 -17.73 0.38 -5.84
N GLU A 12 -16.67 1.14 -5.53
CA GLU A 12 -15.73 1.67 -6.53
C GLU A 12 -14.70 0.63 -6.95
N GLN A 13 -14.36 0.59 -8.25
CA GLN A 13 -13.30 -0.25 -8.79
C GLN A 13 -11.96 0.46 -8.71
N PHE A 14 -11.03 -0.06 -7.91
CA PHE A 14 -9.66 0.43 -7.82
C PHE A 14 -8.72 -0.55 -8.52
N THR A 15 -8.02 -0.08 -9.55
CA THR A 15 -7.04 -0.89 -10.29
C THR A 15 -5.62 -0.35 -10.14
N ASP A 16 -4.64 -1.25 -9.98
CA ASP A 16 -3.23 -0.88 -10.12
C ASP A 16 -2.82 -0.69 -11.60
N SER A 17 -1.55 -0.33 -11.84
CA SER A 17 -1.00 -0.11 -13.18
C SER A 17 -1.02 -1.35 -14.09
N ASN A 18 -1.22 -2.55 -13.52
CA ASN A 18 -1.34 -3.81 -14.24
C ASN A 18 -2.81 -4.25 -14.41
N GLY A 19 -3.77 -3.43 -13.97
CA GLY A 19 -5.20 -3.73 -14.05
C GLY A 19 -5.71 -4.68 -12.96
N VAL A 20 -4.96 -4.87 -11.87
CA VAL A 20 -5.39 -5.71 -10.75
C VAL A 20 -6.42 -4.99 -9.92
N ASP A 21 -7.57 -5.64 -9.65
CA ASP A 21 -8.54 -5.17 -8.66
C ASP A 21 -7.94 -5.19 -7.25
N LEU A 22 -7.63 -3.99 -6.74
CA LEU A 22 -7.03 -3.79 -5.44
C LEU A 22 -8.01 -4.17 -4.31
N ILE A 23 -9.30 -3.96 -4.52
CA ILE A 23 -10.34 -4.23 -3.51
C ILE A 23 -10.47 -5.74 -3.30
N GLY A 24 -10.64 -6.50 -4.38
CA GLY A 24 -10.62 -7.96 -4.34
C GLY A 24 -9.33 -8.49 -3.73
N PHE A 25 -8.18 -7.94 -4.15
CA PHE A 25 -6.88 -8.35 -3.62
C PHE A 25 -6.76 -8.17 -2.10
N PHE A 26 -7.16 -7.02 -1.55
CA PHE A 26 -7.07 -6.79 -0.11
C PHE A 26 -8.06 -7.69 0.65
N LYS A 27 -9.29 -7.90 0.14
CA LYS A 27 -10.25 -8.86 0.73
C LYS A 27 -9.66 -10.25 0.83
N GLU A 28 -9.05 -10.75 -0.24
CA GLU A 28 -8.42 -12.06 -0.25
C GLU A 28 -7.23 -12.13 0.72
N THR A 29 -6.34 -11.13 0.66
CA THR A 29 -5.09 -11.14 1.43
C THR A 29 -5.33 -11.01 2.93
N LEU A 30 -6.28 -10.16 3.34
CA LEU A 30 -6.66 -10.01 4.75
C LEU A 30 -7.26 -11.30 5.32
N ASN A 31 -7.98 -12.07 4.51
CA ASN A 31 -8.62 -13.32 4.92
C ASN A 31 -7.74 -14.56 4.76
N LYS A 32 -6.62 -14.46 4.03
CA LYS A 32 -5.73 -15.59 3.73
C LYS A 32 -5.00 -16.13 4.96
N ASN A 33 -4.29 -15.28 5.70
CA ASN A 33 -3.60 -15.67 6.93
C ASN A 33 -3.24 -14.44 7.80
N ALA A 34 -2.95 -14.69 9.08
CA ALA A 34 -2.65 -13.63 10.05
C ALA A 34 -1.34 -12.87 9.74
N LYS A 35 -0.35 -13.52 9.14
CA LYS A 35 0.94 -12.89 8.81
C LYS A 35 0.78 -11.84 7.71
N ASP A 36 0.04 -12.16 6.66
CA ASP A 36 -0.24 -11.25 5.55
C ASP A 36 -1.11 -10.10 6.03
N ARG A 37 -2.11 -10.38 6.87
CA ARG A 37 -2.92 -9.36 7.53
C ARG A 37 -2.09 -8.37 8.34
N ASN A 38 -1.23 -8.86 9.23
CA ASN A 38 -0.37 -8.00 10.06
C ASN A 38 0.59 -7.19 9.20
N THR A 39 1.10 -7.77 8.12
CA THR A 39 1.97 -7.07 7.18
C THR A 39 1.23 -5.92 6.49
N LEU A 40 0.01 -6.16 5.98
CA LEU A 40 -0.80 -5.10 5.37
C LEU A 40 -1.14 -3.98 6.35
N LEU A 41 -1.45 -4.33 7.60
CA LEU A 41 -1.72 -3.35 8.65
C LEU A 41 -0.50 -2.48 8.94
N GLN A 42 0.69 -3.07 9.06
CA GLN A 42 1.91 -2.30 9.28
C GLN A 42 2.21 -1.35 8.12
N ILE A 43 2.07 -1.83 6.87
CA ILE A 43 2.30 -0.99 5.68
C ILE A 43 1.28 0.16 5.66
N GLU A 44 0.01 -0.11 5.94
CA GLU A 44 -1.03 0.92 5.99
C GLU A 44 -0.71 1.99 7.05
N GLU A 45 -0.32 1.60 8.26
CA GLU A 45 0.10 2.51 9.32
C GLU A 45 1.31 3.37 8.88
N ASP A 46 2.34 2.74 8.32
CA ASP A 46 3.53 3.44 7.83
C ASP A 46 3.18 4.49 6.74
N LEU A 47 2.20 4.20 5.88
CA LEU A 47 1.76 5.12 4.83
C LEU A 47 0.87 6.25 5.37
N ILE A 48 0.00 5.99 6.34
CA ILE A 48 -0.78 7.04 7.03
C ILE A 48 0.18 8.01 7.73
N ASP A 49 1.16 7.47 8.48
CA ASP A 49 2.20 8.25 9.13
C ASP A 49 3.04 9.04 8.12
N LEU A 50 3.25 8.49 6.92
CA LEU A 50 3.88 9.24 5.84
C LEU A 50 3.01 10.42 5.46
N VAL A 51 1.71 10.23 5.17
CA VAL A 51 0.79 11.32 4.77
C VAL A 51 0.80 12.46 5.78
N ASP A 52 0.65 12.15 7.07
CA ASP A 52 0.52 13.12 8.15
C ASP A 52 1.82 13.89 8.44
N GLU A 53 2.99 13.27 8.22
CA GLU A 53 4.28 13.91 8.46
C GLU A 53 4.64 14.90 7.33
N LYS A 54 4.46 16.21 7.58
CA LYS A 54 4.67 17.26 6.58
C LYS A 54 6.10 17.38 6.07
N SER A 55 7.09 17.05 6.91
CA SER A 55 8.51 17.20 6.54
C SER A 55 9.03 16.03 5.68
N ARG A 56 8.42 14.85 5.82
CA ARG A 56 8.82 13.62 5.14
C ARG A 56 8.07 13.49 3.80
N ARG A 57 8.82 13.34 2.71
CA ARG A 57 8.27 13.18 1.35
C ARG A 57 8.15 11.73 0.90
N GLU A 58 8.98 10.87 1.47
CA GLU A 58 9.08 9.46 1.08
C GLU A 58 9.41 8.58 2.29
N ILE A 59 9.15 7.28 2.14
CA ILE A 59 9.58 6.22 3.03
C ILE A 59 10.31 5.15 2.21
N ARG A 60 11.43 4.66 2.73
CA ARG A 60 12.18 3.54 2.17
C ARG A 60 11.95 2.31 3.05
N PHE A 61 11.21 1.33 2.52
CA PHE A 61 11.01 0.07 3.21
C PHE A 61 12.32 -0.75 3.20
N PRO A 62 12.58 -1.56 4.25
CA PRO A 62 13.70 -2.48 4.29
C PRO A 62 13.71 -3.47 3.12
N ALA A 63 14.83 -4.14 2.91
CA ALA A 63 14.94 -5.21 1.91
C ALA A 63 13.87 -6.27 2.15
N ALA A 64 13.09 -6.56 1.11
CA ALA A 64 11.89 -7.38 1.20
C ALA A 64 11.83 -8.43 0.09
N SER A 65 11.10 -9.52 0.35
CA SER A 65 10.81 -10.54 -0.67
C SER A 65 9.94 -9.99 -1.79
N SER A 66 9.92 -10.63 -2.98
CA SER A 66 9.06 -10.19 -4.09
C SER A 66 7.57 -10.11 -3.70
N TYR A 67 7.11 -11.02 -2.83
CA TYR A 67 5.74 -10.98 -2.31
C TYR A 67 5.50 -9.77 -1.41
N HIS A 68 6.41 -9.52 -0.45
CA HIS A 68 6.32 -8.34 0.42
C HIS A 68 6.39 -7.03 -0.36
N ARG A 69 7.24 -6.94 -1.38
CA ARG A 69 7.29 -5.76 -2.27
C ARG A 69 5.97 -5.57 -3.00
N MET A 70 5.34 -6.65 -3.47
CA MET A 70 4.01 -6.58 -4.09
C MET A 70 2.93 -6.06 -3.12
N LEU A 71 2.97 -6.47 -1.84
CA LEU A 71 2.07 -5.89 -0.84
C LEU A 71 2.28 -4.38 -0.71
N ILE A 72 3.53 -3.92 -0.61
CA ILE A 72 3.87 -2.49 -0.51
C ILE A 72 3.38 -1.73 -1.74
N HIS A 73 3.66 -2.24 -2.95
CA HIS A 73 3.24 -1.59 -4.20
C HIS A 73 1.72 -1.42 -4.29
N ARG A 74 0.95 -2.46 -3.95
CA ARG A 74 -0.51 -2.41 -4.03
C ARG A 74 -1.11 -1.48 -2.97
N THR A 75 -0.57 -1.48 -1.75
CA THR A 75 -1.00 -0.51 -0.73
C THR A 75 -0.63 0.92 -1.12
N ALA A 76 0.55 1.17 -1.67
CA ALA A 76 0.94 2.49 -2.16
C ALA A 76 0.06 2.98 -3.32
N ALA A 77 -0.23 2.09 -4.28
CA ALA A 77 -1.18 2.37 -5.36
C ALA A 77 -2.58 2.74 -4.82
N PHE A 78 -3.05 2.01 -3.81
CA PHE A 78 -4.34 2.30 -3.17
C PHE A 78 -4.37 3.70 -2.54
N PHE A 79 -3.26 4.16 -1.96
CA PHE A 79 -3.10 5.52 -1.42
C PHE A 79 -2.84 6.58 -2.50
N GLY A 80 -2.62 6.20 -3.76
CA GLY A 80 -2.29 7.13 -4.84
C GLY A 80 -0.86 7.68 -4.73
N MET A 81 0.05 6.89 -4.16
CA MET A 81 1.46 7.22 -4.00
C MET A 81 2.31 6.60 -5.11
N ASP A 82 3.39 7.28 -5.47
CA ASP A 82 4.42 6.72 -6.35
C ASP A 82 5.21 5.67 -5.58
N HIS A 83 5.57 4.59 -6.26
CA HIS A 83 6.28 3.47 -5.65
C HIS A 83 7.26 2.86 -6.65
N ASN A 84 8.54 2.78 -6.25
CA ASN A 84 9.59 2.26 -7.11
C ASN A 84 10.48 1.31 -6.32
N VAL A 85 11.01 0.29 -7.01
CA VAL A 85 12.06 -0.54 -6.43
C VAL A 85 13.39 0.19 -6.58
N ASP A 86 14.21 0.17 -5.52
CA ASP A 86 15.57 0.71 -5.52
C ASP A 86 16.40 0.20 -6.70
N THR A 87 16.97 1.10 -7.50
CA THR A 87 17.64 0.75 -8.77
C THR A 87 18.96 0.01 -8.58
N GLU A 88 19.59 0.12 -7.42
CA GLU A 88 20.89 -0.51 -7.15
C GLU A 88 20.71 -1.96 -6.69
N THR A 89 19.89 -2.19 -5.67
CA THR A 89 19.75 -3.51 -5.04
C THR A 89 18.55 -4.29 -5.55
N GLN A 90 17.53 -3.62 -6.12
CA GLN A 90 16.25 -4.22 -6.52
C GLN A 90 15.53 -4.96 -5.37
N THR A 91 15.87 -4.66 -4.10
CA THR A 91 15.31 -5.36 -2.93
C THR A 91 14.47 -4.48 -2.02
N CYS A 92 14.60 -3.16 -2.10
CA CYS A 92 13.86 -2.20 -1.29
C CYS A 92 12.79 -1.50 -2.13
N VAL A 93 11.67 -1.11 -1.50
CA VAL A 93 10.63 -0.28 -2.14
C VAL A 93 10.66 1.11 -1.52
N ILE A 94 10.69 2.13 -2.38
CA ILE A 94 10.61 3.54 -2.02
C ILE A 94 9.22 4.02 -2.39
N VAL A 95 8.46 4.53 -1.42
CA VAL A 95 7.12 5.09 -1.61
C VAL A 95 7.15 6.58 -1.34
N SER A 96 6.60 7.38 -2.25
CA SER A 96 6.66 8.85 -2.21
C SER A 96 5.28 9.48 -2.38
N LYS A 97 5.07 10.62 -1.70
CA LYS A 97 3.86 11.42 -1.87
C LYS A 97 3.78 12.01 -3.27
N THR A 98 2.56 12.06 -3.81
CA THR A 98 2.22 12.68 -5.09
C THR A 98 1.06 13.67 -4.89
N ARG A 99 0.63 14.34 -5.96
CA ARG A 99 -0.59 15.16 -5.95
C ARG A 99 -1.87 14.35 -5.76
N SER A 100 -1.82 13.06 -6.06
CA SER A 100 -2.94 12.12 -5.93
C SER A 100 -2.92 11.37 -4.61
N THR A 101 -1.94 11.62 -3.74
CA THR A 101 -1.87 10.97 -2.43
C THR A 101 -3.04 11.38 -1.57
N ARG A 102 -3.80 10.39 -1.08
CA ARG A 102 -4.88 10.57 -0.11
C ARG A 102 -4.93 9.41 0.87
N ILE A 103 -5.49 9.68 2.04
CA ILE A 103 -6.02 8.62 2.91
C ILE A 103 -7.36 8.22 2.29
N PRO A 104 -7.57 6.95 1.93
CA PRO A 104 -8.85 6.49 1.39
C PRO A 104 -9.97 6.65 2.43
N ASP A 105 -11.02 7.40 2.08
CA ASP A 105 -12.19 7.65 2.93
C ASP A 105 -13.10 6.43 3.03
N VAL A 106 -13.73 6.22 4.18
CA VAL A 106 -14.69 5.13 4.45
C VAL A 106 -16.08 5.45 3.90
#